data_AF-V5FUJ7-F1
#
_entry.id   AF-V5FUJ7-F1
#
_cell.length_a   1.000
_cell.length_b   1.000
_cell.length_c   1.000
_cell.angle_alpha   90.00
_cell.angle_beta   90.00
_cell.angle_gamma   90.00
#
_symmetry.space_group_name_H-M   'P 1'
#
loop_
_entity.id
_entity.type
_entity.pdbx_description
1 polymer ?
#
loop_
_entity_poly.entity_id
_entity_poly.type
_entity_poly.pdbx_seq_one_letter_code
_entity_poly.pdbx_strand_id
1 'polypeptide(L)'
;MTTPAGYANGHFEPSSESGLTPSFSLHVHDSYPLTQRVLFSTQLSSDTVDKSRSETMAEQQLNFPSLFQPAAERPGFFVPYRWWEDEATTVLWTFDVQDIGRVIRYGLFHDPNHPRSVLQSRNSSTIDDFLIALLEPEDIPFIVNLSHIQKVEEILRRFKTNKADPSPWAWFPAQSLSESDASSIARDIDSESHLLFKTISFEEWVRYSLGYTAPSVEWFLLQHTAFFIHLSSHLHAYPEEIDKYKNVEKHLRTRSPFAHRALVQCLFNIHEADQSDMTFMHGPAFEFIAGPIQKIFKDHPPSLTSILKMLSVLAVRFQRTYIHTSKMNWMHSFDIAVPFLEDVFGSISPADLARTLTTSDELDFGRLSRDEIVSEGPVLKHLIERWHALATAVWECCVALPDMSSYIQDCIQVLETLRNYNSSTALIKGLRDYRIAGLQSPDVNIALDIVFFEQSLSPSLSYLLDVSDNYAAYRRQMQESPGIPFLLPHVREFRRRGESALDELCQGLQVIG
;
A
#
# COMPACT_ATOMS: atom_id res chain seq x y z
N MET A 1 -11.46 45.50 55.66
CA MET A 1 -12.63 45.46 56.55
C MET A 1 -13.11 44.03 56.63
N THR A 2 -13.12 43.49 57.85
CA THR A 2 -13.90 42.32 58.36
C THR A 2 -13.82 40.96 57.64
N THR A 3 -12.99 40.06 58.20
CA THR A 3 -13.40 38.67 58.53
C THR A 3 -14.43 38.69 59.68
N PRO A 4 -15.34 37.68 59.80
CA PRO A 4 -15.08 36.49 60.66
C PRO A 4 -15.75 35.16 60.15
N ALA A 5 -15.16 33.98 60.40
CA ALA A 5 -15.53 32.92 61.39
C ALA A 5 -17.02 32.49 61.37
N GLY A 6 -17.47 31.24 61.45
CA GLY A 6 -16.93 29.92 61.82
C GLY A 6 -18.13 28.95 62.05
N TYR A 7 -17.87 27.73 62.56
CA TYR A 7 -18.79 26.63 62.93
C TYR A 7 -19.34 25.74 61.79
N ALA A 8 -19.68 24.46 61.95
CA ALA A 8 -19.30 23.32 62.81
C ALA A 8 -20.22 22.15 62.38
N ASN A 9 -19.71 20.91 62.42
CA ASN A 9 -20.38 19.60 62.53
C ASN A 9 -21.82 19.40 61.99
N GLY A 10 -21.94 18.48 61.04
CA GLY A 10 -23.16 17.73 60.77
C GLY A 10 -22.84 16.29 60.37
N HIS A 11 -22.99 15.35 61.30
CA HIS A 11 -23.12 13.92 61.00
C HIS A 11 -24.46 13.70 60.30
N PHE A 12 -24.44 13.05 59.14
CA PHE A 12 -25.63 12.51 58.49
C PHE A 12 -25.26 11.17 57.85
N GLU A 13 -25.55 10.08 58.55
CA GLU A 13 -25.98 8.82 57.95
C GLU A 13 -27.51 8.81 58.09
N PRO A 14 -28.28 8.35 57.08
CA PRO A 14 -28.50 6.90 57.00
C PRO A 14 -28.76 6.30 55.60
N SER A 15 -28.64 4.97 55.56
CA SER A 15 -29.39 4.00 54.75
C SER A 15 -28.95 3.69 53.30
N SER A 16 -28.22 2.58 53.20
CA SER A 16 -28.65 1.33 52.53
C SER A 16 -29.58 1.41 51.31
N GLU A 17 -29.03 1.20 50.11
CA GLU A 17 -29.65 0.34 49.08
C GLU A 17 -28.62 -0.03 47.98
N SER A 18 -28.25 -1.31 47.98
CA SER A 18 -28.21 -2.23 46.83
C SER A 18 -27.80 -1.69 45.45
N GLY A 19 -26.64 -2.14 44.94
CA GLY A 19 -26.29 -2.01 43.53
C GLY A 19 -24.97 -2.66 43.18
N LEU A 20 -25.01 -3.96 42.90
CA LEU A 20 -23.90 -4.79 42.40
C LEU A 20 -23.16 -4.08 41.25
N THR A 21 -21.88 -3.76 41.45
CA THR A 21 -20.94 -3.44 40.37
C THR A 21 -20.26 -4.75 39.93
N PRO A 22 -20.37 -5.17 38.66
CA PRO A 22 -19.53 -6.22 38.15
C PRO A 22 -18.14 -5.63 37.88
N SER A 23 -17.15 -6.13 38.62
CA SER A 23 -15.74 -6.02 38.24
C SER A 23 -15.54 -6.76 36.92
N PHE A 24 -15.38 -6.02 35.82
CA PHE A 24 -14.89 -6.60 34.58
C PHE A 24 -13.36 -6.73 34.68
N SER A 25 -12.91 -7.90 35.14
CA SER A 25 -11.56 -8.39 34.84
C SER A 25 -11.51 -8.72 33.35
N LEU A 26 -10.84 -7.89 32.56
CA LEU A 26 -10.43 -8.22 31.20
C LEU A 26 -9.28 -9.22 31.30
N HIS A 27 -9.62 -10.52 31.33
CA HIS A 27 -8.67 -11.58 31.03
C HIS A 27 -8.30 -11.47 29.55
N VAL A 28 -7.09 -10.98 29.30
CA VAL A 28 -6.37 -11.16 28.05
C VAL A 28 -6.10 -12.66 27.90
N HIS A 29 -6.86 -13.33 27.05
CA HIS A 29 -6.52 -14.68 26.61
C HIS A 29 -5.52 -14.56 25.46
N ASP A 30 -4.24 -14.65 25.83
CA ASP A 30 -3.15 -14.88 24.91
C ASP A 30 -3.12 -16.35 24.47
N SER A 31 -2.75 -16.52 23.18
CA SER A 31 -2.01 -17.64 22.60
C SER A 31 -2.64 -19.04 22.60
N TYR A 32 -3.30 -19.38 21.48
CA TYR A 32 -3.23 -20.74 20.93
C TYR A 32 -2.23 -20.76 19.76
N PRO A 33 -1.46 -21.84 19.55
CA PRO A 33 -0.57 -21.95 18.40
C PRO A 33 -1.37 -21.85 17.09
N LEU A 34 -0.91 -21.00 16.16
CA LEU A 34 -1.53 -20.77 14.84
C LEU A 34 -1.77 -22.05 14.03
N THR A 35 -0.97 -23.09 14.26
CA THR A 35 -1.13 -24.42 13.65
C THR A 35 -2.44 -25.13 14.05
N GLN A 36 -2.99 -24.88 15.24
CA GLN A 36 -4.28 -25.47 15.64
C GLN A 36 -5.46 -24.80 14.93
N ARG A 37 -5.44 -23.48 14.68
CA ARG A 37 -6.57 -22.77 14.06
C ARG A 37 -6.89 -23.23 12.63
N VAL A 38 -5.87 -23.63 11.86
CA VAL A 38 -6.04 -24.10 10.48
C VAL A 38 -6.77 -25.45 10.43
N LEU A 39 -6.54 -26.33 11.42
CA LEU A 39 -7.15 -27.66 11.48
C LEU A 39 -8.59 -27.65 12.01
N PHE A 40 -8.98 -26.68 12.84
CA PHE A 40 -10.31 -26.65 13.48
C PHE A 40 -11.41 -25.91 12.69
N SER A 41 -11.09 -25.27 11.56
CA SER A 41 -12.08 -24.52 10.76
C SER A 41 -13.09 -25.39 9.99
N THR A 42 -12.98 -26.72 10.04
CA THR A 42 -13.81 -27.65 9.24
C THR A 42 -14.88 -28.41 10.01
N GLN A 43 -15.13 -28.11 11.29
CA GLN A 43 -16.25 -28.73 12.03
C GLN A 43 -17.29 -27.71 12.48
N LEU A 44 -18.21 -27.36 11.58
CA LEU A 44 -19.56 -26.88 11.96
C LEU A 44 -20.55 -26.98 10.79
N SER A 45 -20.99 -28.19 10.51
CA SER A 45 -22.34 -28.47 10.00
C SER A 45 -22.62 -29.97 10.01
N SER A 46 -23.16 -30.46 11.13
CA SER A 46 -24.24 -31.45 11.15
C SER A 46 -24.64 -31.72 12.59
N ASP A 47 -25.87 -31.34 12.92
CA ASP A 47 -26.56 -31.88 14.08
C ASP A 47 -26.77 -33.39 13.93
N THR A 48 -26.91 -34.05 15.09
CA THR A 48 -27.40 -35.42 15.34
C THR A 48 -26.40 -36.60 15.38
N VAL A 49 -25.95 -36.87 16.61
CA VAL A 49 -25.84 -38.19 17.28
C VAL A 49 -25.22 -39.36 16.50
N ASP A 50 -23.94 -39.66 16.76
CA ASP A 50 -23.53 -41.00 17.23
C ASP A 50 -22.16 -40.96 17.92
N LYS A 51 -22.14 -41.18 19.24
CA LYS A 51 -21.02 -40.84 20.14
C LYS A 51 -20.04 -41.99 20.39
N SER A 52 -20.06 -43.02 19.57
CA SER A 52 -19.39 -44.31 19.87
C SER A 52 -18.42 -44.79 18.80
N ARG A 53 -18.12 -43.95 17.79
CA ARG A 53 -17.20 -44.29 16.68
C ARG A 53 -16.02 -43.33 16.53
N SER A 54 -15.94 -42.32 17.40
CA SER A 54 -14.93 -41.25 17.38
C SER A 54 -13.60 -41.58 18.06
N GLU A 55 -13.45 -42.75 18.70
CA GLU A 55 -12.23 -43.10 19.44
C GLU A 55 -11.16 -43.81 18.61
N THR A 56 -11.46 -44.23 17.38
CA THR A 56 -10.50 -44.97 16.52
C THR A 56 -9.94 -44.19 15.32
N MET A 57 -10.26 -42.90 15.17
CA MET A 57 -9.65 -42.02 14.15
C MET A 57 -8.83 -40.86 14.73
N ALA A 58 -8.53 -40.89 16.03
CA ALA A 58 -7.74 -39.85 16.70
C ALA A 58 -6.22 -40.07 16.64
N GLU A 59 -5.73 -41.15 16.01
CA GLU A 59 -4.30 -41.53 16.01
C GLU A 59 -3.59 -41.46 14.64
N GLN A 60 -4.14 -40.74 13.67
CA GLN A 60 -3.37 -40.31 12.49
C GLN A 60 -3.28 -38.79 12.44
N GLN A 61 -2.64 -38.20 13.45
CA GLN A 61 -2.03 -36.89 13.29
C GLN A 61 -0.91 -37.03 12.25
N LEU A 62 -1.25 -36.80 10.97
CA LEU A 62 -0.25 -36.55 9.95
C LEU A 62 0.48 -35.25 10.35
N ASN A 63 1.63 -35.40 11.01
CA ASN A 63 2.57 -34.32 11.29
C ASN A 63 3.16 -33.87 9.95
N PHE A 64 2.43 -33.06 9.20
CA PHE A 64 2.99 -32.40 8.04
C PHE A 64 3.91 -31.27 8.53
N PRO A 65 5.23 -31.33 8.25
CA PRO A 65 6.10 -30.21 8.52
C PRO A 65 5.64 -29.00 7.69
N SER A 66 5.82 -27.79 8.25
CA SER A 66 5.53 -26.55 7.50
C SER A 66 6.32 -26.55 6.19
N LEU A 67 5.60 -26.39 5.07
CA LEU A 67 6.22 -26.40 3.74
C LEU A 67 7.16 -25.20 3.56
N PHE A 68 6.79 -24.06 4.15
CA PHE A 68 7.51 -22.81 4.04
C PHE A 68 8.15 -22.44 5.36
N GLN A 69 9.38 -21.93 5.29
CA GLN A 69 10.05 -21.28 6.41
C GLN A 69 10.09 -19.78 6.13
N PRO A 70 9.43 -18.92 6.95
CA PRO A 70 9.34 -17.49 6.67
C PRO A 70 10.70 -16.82 6.46
N ALA A 71 11.75 -17.22 7.17
CA ALA A 71 13.08 -16.63 6.99
C ALA A 71 13.73 -17.00 5.65
N ALA A 72 13.42 -18.16 5.08
CA ALA A 72 13.97 -18.64 3.80
C ALA A 72 13.24 -18.04 2.58
N GLU A 73 11.99 -17.63 2.75
CA GLU A 73 11.19 -17.03 1.68
C GLU A 73 11.49 -15.56 1.42
N ARG A 74 12.30 -14.94 2.28
CA ARG A 74 12.76 -13.56 2.16
C ARG A 74 14.22 -13.50 1.69
N PRO A 75 14.60 -12.55 0.82
CA PRO A 75 16.01 -12.24 0.57
C PRO A 75 16.80 -11.99 1.85
N GLY A 76 18.05 -12.42 1.84
CA GLY A 76 19.00 -12.14 2.92
C GLY A 76 19.16 -10.63 3.15
N PHE A 77 18.81 -10.20 4.36
CA PHE A 77 18.95 -8.81 4.79
C PHE A 77 19.87 -8.73 6.00
N PHE A 78 21.15 -8.48 5.72
CA PHE A 78 22.17 -8.38 6.73
C PHE A 78 22.61 -6.93 6.86
N VAL A 79 22.09 -6.26 7.89
CA VAL A 79 22.58 -4.95 8.33
C VAL A 79 23.27 -5.12 9.68
N PRO A 80 24.47 -4.56 9.89
CA PRO A 80 25.17 -4.68 11.16
C PRO A 80 24.46 -3.89 12.28
N TYR A 81 23.69 -2.88 11.91
CA TYR A 81 23.01 -1.98 12.82
C TYR A 81 21.74 -1.42 12.19
N ARG A 82 20.63 -1.42 12.94
CA ARG A 82 19.33 -0.91 12.52
C ARG A 82 19.15 0.54 12.99
N TRP A 83 19.90 1.44 12.39
CA TRP A 83 19.92 2.86 12.74
C TRP A 83 18.54 3.52 12.75
N TRP A 84 17.61 3.01 11.94
CA TRP A 84 16.25 3.52 11.88
C TRP A 84 15.44 3.28 13.16
N GLU A 85 15.79 2.30 14.02
CA GLU A 85 15.07 2.12 15.29
C GLU A 85 15.36 3.29 16.26
N ASP A 86 16.60 3.79 16.25
CA ASP A 86 17.03 4.95 17.04
C ASP A 86 16.46 6.26 16.50
N GLU A 87 16.46 6.44 15.18
CA GLU A 87 15.81 7.60 14.56
C GLU A 87 14.30 7.58 14.79
N ALA A 88 13.66 6.41 14.70
CA ALA A 88 12.23 6.27 14.99
C ALA A 88 11.92 6.66 16.44
N THR A 89 12.77 6.23 17.38
CA THR A 89 12.67 6.64 18.79
C THR A 89 12.80 8.16 18.93
N THR A 90 13.76 8.78 18.23
CA THR A 90 13.94 10.24 18.22
C THR A 90 12.70 10.95 17.68
N VAL A 91 12.13 10.47 16.57
CA VAL A 91 10.91 11.02 15.96
C VAL A 91 9.72 10.95 16.92
N LEU A 92 9.55 9.86 17.67
CA LEU A 92 8.49 9.73 18.68
C LEU A 92 8.55 10.81 19.79
N TRP A 93 9.69 11.48 19.97
CA TRP A 93 9.89 12.59 20.91
C TRP A 93 9.74 13.98 20.28
N THR A 94 9.60 14.07 18.96
CA THR A 94 9.37 15.34 18.25
C THR A 94 7.93 15.83 18.44
N PHE A 95 7.57 16.94 17.80
CA PHE A 95 6.21 17.50 17.81
C PHE A 95 5.50 17.36 16.45
N ASP A 96 6.13 16.70 15.48
CA ASP A 96 5.53 16.50 14.17
C ASP A 96 4.58 15.28 14.21
N VAL A 97 3.29 15.59 14.28
CA VAL A 97 2.16 14.63 14.33
C VAL A 97 2.23 13.62 13.17
N GLN A 98 2.60 14.09 11.96
CA GLN A 98 2.60 13.26 10.76
C GLN A 98 3.79 12.31 10.75
N ASP A 99 4.97 12.78 11.16
CA ASP A 99 6.15 11.94 11.26
C ASP A 99 6.03 10.89 12.38
N ILE A 100 5.50 11.28 13.54
CA ILE A 100 5.19 10.34 14.62
C ILE A 100 4.17 9.31 14.15
N GLY A 101 3.13 9.75 13.45
CA GLY A 101 2.12 8.88 12.85
C GLY A 101 2.69 7.84 11.90
N ARG A 102 3.60 8.25 11.01
CA ARG A 102 4.31 7.34 10.08
C ARG A 102 5.17 6.33 10.84
N VAL A 103 5.88 6.75 11.89
CA VAL A 103 6.69 5.85 12.73
C VAL A 103 5.81 4.80 13.41
N ILE A 104 4.65 5.19 13.95
CA ILE A 104 3.70 4.25 14.56
C ILE A 104 3.13 3.30 13.51
N ARG A 105 2.71 3.82 12.35
CA ARG A 105 2.10 3.06 11.25
C ARG A 105 3.00 1.95 10.71
N TYR A 106 4.27 2.25 10.41
CA TYR A 106 5.22 1.23 9.96
C TYR A 106 5.78 0.39 11.11
N GLY A 107 5.88 0.99 12.29
CA GLY A 107 6.20 0.31 13.54
C GLY A 107 7.56 -0.38 13.56
N LEU A 108 8.58 0.14 12.87
CA LEU A 108 9.90 -0.50 12.68
C LEU A 108 10.71 -0.60 13.99
N PHE A 109 10.22 -1.41 14.93
CA PHE A 109 10.77 -1.66 16.26
C PHE A 109 10.80 -3.14 16.52
N HIS A 110 11.82 -3.59 17.25
CA HIS A 110 11.86 -4.97 17.73
C HIS A 110 10.74 -5.26 18.74
N ASP A 111 10.52 -4.35 19.68
CA ASP A 111 9.40 -4.41 20.62
C ASP A 111 8.18 -3.67 20.06
N PRO A 112 7.06 -4.36 19.77
CA PRO A 112 5.84 -3.71 19.28
C PRO A 112 5.19 -2.77 20.30
N ASN A 113 5.55 -2.85 21.59
CA ASN A 113 5.04 -1.98 22.64
C ASN A 113 5.87 -0.70 22.82
N HIS A 114 7.02 -0.57 22.15
CA HIS A 114 7.92 0.58 22.33
C HIS A 114 7.25 1.95 22.07
N PRO A 115 6.47 2.14 20.99
CA PRO A 115 5.75 3.40 20.79
C PRO A 115 4.80 3.74 21.94
N ARG A 116 4.13 2.73 22.50
CA ARG A 116 3.24 2.90 23.66
C ARG A 116 4.00 3.42 24.86
N SER A 117 5.12 2.78 25.23
CA SER A 117 5.91 3.21 26.38
C SER A 117 6.45 4.63 26.22
N VAL A 118 6.93 4.98 25.02
CA VAL A 118 7.43 6.33 24.75
C VAL A 118 6.31 7.36 24.89
N LEU A 119 5.16 7.16 24.23
CA LEU A 119 4.03 8.08 24.31
C LEU A 119 3.46 8.21 25.72
N GLN A 120 3.36 7.11 26.48
CA GLN A 120 2.90 7.16 27.87
C GLN A 120 3.84 7.96 28.78
N SER A 121 5.14 8.00 28.46
CA SER A 121 6.12 8.79 29.21
C SER A 121 6.11 10.29 28.88
N ARG A 122 5.43 10.71 27.81
CA ARG A 122 5.28 12.13 27.46
C ARG A 122 4.30 12.81 28.42
N ASN A 123 4.44 14.13 28.55
CA ASN A 123 3.52 14.93 29.35
C ASN A 123 2.08 14.85 28.78
N SER A 124 1.07 15.03 29.64
CA SER A 124 -0.32 14.90 29.22
C SER A 124 -0.75 15.98 28.23
N SER A 125 -0.24 17.22 28.36
CA SER A 125 -0.57 18.31 27.43
C SER A 125 -0.15 18.01 25.99
N THR A 126 1.02 17.43 25.77
CA THR A 126 1.50 17.07 24.43
C THR A 126 0.72 15.90 23.85
N ILE A 127 0.32 14.93 24.67
CA ILE A 127 -0.57 13.86 24.22
C ILE A 127 -1.95 14.41 23.85
N ASP A 128 -2.45 15.40 24.59
CA ASP A 128 -3.70 16.08 24.28
C ASP A 128 -3.61 16.84 22.95
N ASP A 129 -2.58 17.67 22.76
CA ASP A 129 -2.34 18.42 21.52
C ASP A 129 -2.19 17.47 20.31
N PHE A 130 -1.46 16.38 20.49
CA PHE A 130 -1.27 15.37 19.45
C PHE A 130 -2.60 14.69 19.11
N LEU A 131 -3.36 14.22 20.10
CA LEU A 131 -4.65 13.59 19.84
C LEU A 131 -5.62 14.56 19.18
N ILE A 132 -5.70 15.82 19.63
CA ILE A 132 -6.54 16.86 19.02
C ILE A 132 -6.18 17.06 17.54
N ALA A 133 -4.89 17.05 17.19
CA ALA A 133 -4.45 17.16 15.81
C ALA A 133 -4.84 15.96 14.90
N LEU A 134 -5.28 14.84 15.49
CA LEU A 134 -5.75 13.65 14.78
C LEU A 134 -7.28 13.51 14.77
N LEU A 135 -7.99 14.39 15.47
CA LEU A 135 -9.43 14.30 15.62
C LEU A 135 -10.15 15.27 14.70
N GLU A 136 -11.31 14.82 14.25
CA GLU A 136 -12.31 15.70 13.68
C GLU A 136 -12.89 16.62 14.76
N PRO A 137 -13.32 17.85 14.43
CA PRO A 137 -13.89 18.79 15.39
C PRO A 137 -15.03 18.21 16.24
N GLU A 138 -15.78 17.26 15.66
CA GLU A 138 -16.92 16.58 16.28
C GLU A 138 -16.50 15.54 17.34
N ASP A 139 -15.31 14.97 17.22
CA ASP A 139 -14.77 13.96 18.14
C ASP A 139 -14.07 14.59 19.36
N ILE A 140 -13.68 15.87 19.30
CA ILE A 140 -12.94 16.58 20.34
C ILE A 140 -13.60 16.49 21.74
N PRO A 141 -14.94 16.64 21.89
CA PRO A 141 -15.58 16.55 23.20
C PRO A 141 -15.40 15.19 23.89
N PHE A 142 -15.15 14.11 23.14
CA PHE A 142 -14.95 12.77 23.70
C PHE A 142 -13.58 12.61 24.38
N ILE A 143 -12.57 13.43 24.03
CA ILE A 143 -11.21 13.31 24.60
C ILE A 143 -11.16 13.70 26.07
N VAL A 144 -11.96 14.69 26.47
CA VAL A 144 -11.84 15.33 27.80
C VAL A 144 -12.00 14.32 28.94
N ASN A 145 -12.75 13.25 28.70
CA ASN A 145 -13.02 12.19 29.68
C ASN A 145 -12.04 11.02 29.64
N LEU A 146 -11.11 10.97 28.67
CA LEU A 146 -10.13 9.90 28.56
C LEU A 146 -8.97 10.13 29.54
N SER A 147 -8.54 9.06 30.21
CA SER A 147 -7.28 9.05 30.94
C SER A 147 -6.09 9.14 29.98
N HIS A 148 -4.92 9.55 30.49
CA HIS A 148 -3.67 9.63 29.71
C HIS A 148 -3.37 8.35 28.93
N ILE A 149 -3.53 7.18 29.57
CA ILE A 149 -3.32 5.86 28.95
C ILE A 149 -4.31 5.63 27.81
N GLN A 150 -5.60 5.95 28.01
CA GLN A 150 -6.61 5.78 26.98
C GLN A 150 -6.38 6.69 25.77
N LYS A 151 -5.89 7.91 25.99
CA LYS A 151 -5.50 8.82 24.90
C LYS A 151 -4.37 8.23 24.08
N VAL A 152 -3.35 7.65 24.72
CA VAL A 152 -2.26 6.96 24.00
C VAL A 152 -2.77 5.77 23.20
N GLU A 153 -3.63 4.91 23.77
CA GLU A 153 -4.19 3.79 23.00
C GLU A 153 -5.03 4.27 21.81
N GLU A 154 -5.75 5.38 21.95
CA GLU A 154 -6.52 5.96 20.85
C GLU A 154 -5.62 6.48 19.72
N ILE A 155 -4.51 7.16 20.05
CA ILE A 155 -3.48 7.54 19.07
C ILE A 155 -2.95 6.30 18.33
N LEU A 156 -2.53 5.27 19.07
CA LEU A 156 -2.00 4.04 18.47
C LEU A 156 -3.04 3.33 17.60
N ARG A 157 -4.31 3.32 18.01
CA ARG A 157 -5.42 2.72 17.27
C ARG A 157 -5.66 3.43 15.94
N ARG A 158 -5.61 4.77 15.90
CA ARG A 158 -5.85 5.57 14.68
C ARG A 158 -4.78 5.35 13.61
N PHE A 159 -3.55 5.06 14.00
CA PHE A 159 -2.47 4.76 13.06
C PHE A 159 -2.34 3.28 12.69
N LYS A 160 -3.08 2.39 13.35
CA LYS A 160 -3.16 0.98 12.95
C LYS A 160 -4.15 0.82 11.80
N THR A 161 -3.72 0.15 10.75
CA THR A 161 -4.61 -0.25 9.66
C THR A 161 -5.60 -1.29 10.17
N ASN A 162 -6.86 -0.90 10.35
CA ASN A 162 -7.92 -1.82 10.74
C ASN A 162 -8.23 -2.73 9.54
N LYS A 163 -7.98 -4.03 9.65
CA LYS A 163 -8.25 -4.99 8.58
C LYS A 163 -9.24 -6.05 9.04
N ALA A 164 -10.13 -6.41 8.12
CA ALA A 164 -11.01 -7.55 8.30
C ALA A 164 -10.18 -8.83 8.49
N ASP A 165 -10.68 -9.74 9.32
CA ASP A 165 -10.04 -11.04 9.51
C ASP A 165 -9.94 -11.76 8.16
N PRO A 166 -8.74 -12.23 7.78
CA PRO A 166 -8.55 -12.81 6.47
C PRO A 166 -9.26 -14.16 6.42
N SER A 167 -10.01 -14.40 5.33
CA SER A 167 -10.70 -15.68 5.13
C SER A 167 -9.70 -16.78 4.80
N PRO A 168 -9.82 -17.99 5.39
CA PRO A 168 -8.90 -19.09 5.10
C PRO A 168 -8.99 -19.53 3.64
N TRP A 169 -7.99 -20.29 3.19
CA TRP A 169 -7.93 -20.89 1.86
C TRP A 169 -9.24 -21.63 1.54
N ALA A 170 -9.92 -21.23 0.47
CA ALA A 170 -11.26 -21.67 0.13
C ALA A 170 -11.32 -22.59 -1.11
N TRP A 171 -10.24 -22.70 -1.88
CA TRP A 171 -10.19 -23.52 -3.09
C TRP A 171 -9.90 -25.00 -2.76
N PHE A 172 -10.69 -25.93 -3.32
CA PHE A 172 -10.47 -27.37 -3.13
C PHE A 172 -10.57 -28.16 -4.44
N PRO A 173 -9.78 -29.24 -4.64
CA PRO A 173 -9.82 -30.08 -5.83
C PRO A 173 -11.22 -30.55 -6.25
N ALA A 174 -12.06 -30.97 -5.29
CA ALA A 174 -13.41 -31.48 -5.55
C ALA A 174 -14.40 -30.42 -6.04
N GLN A 175 -14.10 -29.12 -5.87
CA GLN A 175 -14.92 -28.02 -6.39
C GLN A 175 -14.65 -27.74 -7.87
N SER A 176 -13.49 -28.16 -8.38
CA SER A 176 -13.20 -28.10 -9.81
C SER A 176 -14.01 -29.19 -10.52
N LEU A 177 -14.94 -28.79 -11.39
CA LEU A 177 -15.75 -29.72 -12.19
C LEU A 177 -14.81 -30.74 -12.85
N SER A 178 -15.21 -32.01 -12.91
CA SER A 178 -14.43 -33.12 -13.48
C SER A 178 -13.88 -32.80 -14.89
N GLU A 179 -14.55 -31.91 -15.64
CA GLU A 179 -14.17 -31.44 -16.98
C GLU A 179 -13.26 -30.19 -17.03
N SER A 180 -12.85 -29.62 -15.89
CA SER A 180 -12.02 -28.41 -15.86
C SER A 180 -10.62 -28.70 -16.41
N ASP A 181 -10.20 -27.91 -17.41
CA ASP A 181 -8.87 -28.00 -18.00
C ASP A 181 -7.79 -27.55 -17.02
N ALA A 182 -6.57 -28.08 -17.19
CA ALA A 182 -5.45 -27.82 -16.28
C ALA A 182 -5.10 -26.32 -16.16
N SER A 183 -5.31 -25.55 -17.23
CA SER A 183 -5.10 -24.11 -17.25
C SER A 183 -6.11 -23.36 -16.38
N SER A 184 -7.40 -23.75 -16.38
CA SER A 184 -8.39 -23.12 -15.51
C SER A 184 -8.10 -23.40 -14.04
N ILE A 185 -7.75 -24.65 -13.69
CA ILE A 185 -7.38 -25.01 -12.31
C ILE A 185 -6.18 -24.19 -11.84
N ALA A 186 -5.14 -24.07 -12.67
CA ALA A 186 -3.97 -23.25 -12.34
C ALA A 186 -4.33 -21.77 -12.10
N ARG A 187 -5.29 -21.23 -12.87
CA ARG A 187 -5.77 -19.85 -12.73
C ARG A 187 -6.58 -19.65 -11.46
N ASP A 188 -7.41 -20.63 -11.07
CA ASP A 188 -8.24 -20.54 -9.87
C ASP A 188 -7.35 -20.59 -8.61
N ILE A 189 -6.35 -21.48 -8.59
CA ILE A 189 -5.35 -21.56 -7.51
C ILE A 189 -4.52 -20.26 -7.41
N ASP A 190 -4.11 -19.69 -8.54
CA ASP A 190 -3.39 -18.42 -8.60
C ASP A 190 -4.23 -17.24 -8.10
N SER A 191 -5.53 -17.26 -8.43
CA SER A 191 -6.49 -16.26 -7.99
C SER A 191 -6.74 -16.34 -6.47
N GLU A 192 -6.80 -17.54 -5.91
CA GLU A 192 -6.87 -17.76 -4.45
C GLU A 192 -5.60 -17.26 -3.75
N SER A 193 -4.42 -17.59 -4.30
CA SER A 193 -3.14 -17.06 -3.80
C SER A 193 -3.12 -15.52 -3.81
N HIS A 194 -3.61 -14.91 -4.90
CA HIS A 194 -3.69 -13.46 -5.03
C HIS A 194 -4.68 -12.86 -4.03
N LEU A 195 -5.84 -13.46 -3.83
CA LEU A 195 -6.84 -13.00 -2.85
C LEU A 195 -6.24 -12.92 -1.45
N LEU A 196 -5.51 -13.96 -1.03
CA LEU A 196 -4.82 -13.99 0.26
C LEU A 196 -3.71 -12.93 0.33
N PHE A 197 -2.92 -12.77 -0.74
CA PHE A 197 -1.89 -11.74 -0.82
C PHE A 197 -2.46 -10.34 -0.61
N LYS A 198 -3.66 -10.06 -1.16
CA LYS A 198 -4.32 -8.76 -1.02
C LYS A 198 -4.67 -8.40 0.42
N THR A 199 -4.78 -9.40 1.30
CA THR A 199 -5.08 -9.17 2.72
C THR A 199 -3.88 -8.60 3.50
N ILE A 200 -2.66 -8.76 3.01
CA ILE A 200 -1.44 -8.29 3.68
C ILE A 200 -1.23 -6.80 3.39
N SER A 201 -0.93 -6.01 4.42
CA SER A 201 -0.70 -4.56 4.22
C SER A 201 0.70 -4.29 3.69
N PHE A 202 0.90 -3.12 3.10
CA PHE A 202 2.23 -2.73 2.65
C PHE A 202 3.19 -2.58 3.85
N GLU A 203 2.68 -2.09 4.98
CA GLU A 203 3.42 -1.96 6.24
C GLU A 203 3.93 -3.31 6.74
N GLU A 204 3.09 -4.36 6.70
CA GLU A 204 3.50 -5.73 7.05
C GLU A 204 4.57 -6.25 6.07
N TRP A 205 4.48 -5.93 4.78
CA TRP A 205 5.54 -6.25 3.82
C TRP A 205 6.84 -5.53 4.15
N VAL A 206 6.81 -4.25 4.54
CA VAL A 206 8.02 -3.52 4.95
C VAL A 206 8.64 -4.15 6.18
N ARG A 207 7.84 -4.39 7.22
CA ARG A 207 8.29 -5.06 8.45
C ARG A 207 8.94 -6.41 8.16
N TYR A 208 8.24 -7.26 7.42
CA TYR A 208 8.74 -8.57 7.03
C TYR A 208 10.06 -8.46 6.26
N SER A 209 10.15 -7.55 5.29
CA SER A 209 11.34 -7.34 4.45
C SER A 209 12.58 -6.97 5.25
N LEU A 210 12.43 -6.26 6.36
CA LEU A 210 13.53 -5.78 7.21
C LEU A 210 13.91 -6.74 8.35
N GLY A 211 13.25 -7.90 8.46
CA GLY A 211 13.58 -8.85 9.53
C GLY A 211 12.67 -8.84 10.75
N TYR A 212 11.57 -8.09 10.72
CA TYR A 212 10.61 -8.10 11.83
C TYR A 212 9.58 -9.21 11.67
N THR A 213 8.91 -9.54 12.79
CA THR A 213 7.75 -10.43 12.79
C THR A 213 6.59 -9.78 12.05
N ALA A 214 5.96 -10.55 11.15
CA ALA A 214 4.84 -10.12 10.32
C ALA A 214 3.79 -11.24 10.26
N PRO A 215 2.87 -11.29 11.24
CA PRO A 215 1.90 -12.39 11.37
C PRO A 215 1.05 -12.60 10.12
N SER A 216 0.73 -11.54 9.37
CA SER A 216 -0.08 -11.68 8.15
C SER A 216 0.67 -12.39 7.03
N VAL A 217 1.99 -12.19 6.92
CA VAL A 217 2.84 -12.89 5.94
C VAL A 217 3.01 -14.36 6.34
N GLU A 218 3.23 -14.63 7.62
CA GLU A 218 3.31 -16.00 8.14
C GLU A 218 2.00 -16.75 7.93
N TRP A 219 0.86 -16.10 8.19
CA TRP A 219 -0.46 -16.67 7.96
C TRP A 219 -0.68 -17.00 6.47
N PHE A 220 -0.24 -16.15 5.54
CA PHE A 220 -0.29 -16.43 4.10
C PHE A 220 0.51 -17.68 3.71
N LEU A 221 1.70 -17.88 4.28
CA LEU A 221 2.50 -19.09 4.07
C LEU A 221 1.83 -20.34 4.68
N LEU A 222 1.19 -20.19 5.83
CA LEU A 222 0.39 -21.26 6.44
C LEU A 222 -0.79 -21.66 5.55
N GLN A 223 -1.45 -20.73 4.87
CA GLN A 223 -2.52 -21.06 3.92
C GLN A 223 -2.02 -21.89 2.74
N HIS A 224 -0.83 -21.61 2.22
CA HIS A 224 -0.23 -22.44 1.17
C HIS A 224 0.20 -23.82 1.67
N THR A 225 0.55 -23.93 2.96
CA THR A 225 0.76 -25.23 3.61
C THR A 225 -0.55 -26.00 3.75
N ALA A 226 -1.65 -25.33 4.08
CA ALA A 226 -2.98 -25.95 4.11
C ALA A 226 -3.39 -26.46 2.72
N PHE A 227 -3.17 -25.66 1.68
CA PHE A 227 -3.35 -26.07 0.28
C PHE A 227 -2.57 -27.34 -0.06
N PHE A 228 -1.28 -27.40 0.32
CA PHE A 228 -0.45 -28.60 0.17
C PHE A 228 -1.08 -29.83 0.86
N ILE A 229 -1.54 -29.70 2.11
CA ILE A 229 -2.15 -30.81 2.87
C ILE A 229 -3.43 -31.32 2.18
N HIS A 230 -4.32 -30.39 1.78
CA HIS A 230 -5.57 -30.74 1.09
C HIS A 230 -5.29 -31.44 -0.24
N LEU A 231 -4.39 -30.89 -1.05
CA LEU A 231 -4.06 -31.44 -2.34
C LEU A 231 -3.33 -32.78 -2.23
N SER A 232 -2.39 -32.92 -1.30
CA SER A 232 -1.73 -34.18 -1.02
C SER A 232 -2.77 -35.25 -0.66
N SER A 233 -3.68 -34.94 0.27
CA SER A 233 -4.74 -35.89 0.67
C SER A 233 -5.63 -36.30 -0.51
N HIS A 234 -5.99 -35.35 -1.37
CA HIS A 234 -6.76 -35.61 -2.60
C HIS A 234 -6.03 -36.54 -3.56
N LEU A 235 -4.76 -36.26 -3.87
CA LEU A 235 -4.00 -37.08 -4.82
C LEU A 235 -3.68 -38.49 -4.30
N HIS A 236 -3.61 -38.68 -2.98
CA HIS A 236 -3.54 -40.03 -2.39
C HIS A 236 -4.86 -40.80 -2.55
N ALA A 237 -6.00 -40.11 -2.46
CA ALA A 237 -7.33 -40.72 -2.61
C ALA A 237 -7.70 -40.96 -4.09
N TYR A 238 -7.21 -40.13 -5.01
CA TYR A 238 -7.50 -40.16 -6.44
C TYR A 238 -6.21 -40.17 -7.30
N PRO A 239 -5.44 -41.27 -7.32
CA PRO A 239 -4.19 -41.36 -8.07
C PRO A 239 -4.34 -41.12 -9.58
N GLU A 240 -5.52 -41.37 -10.15
CA GLU A 240 -5.85 -41.13 -11.55
C GLU A 240 -5.77 -39.64 -11.94
N GLU A 241 -5.90 -38.72 -10.99
CA GLU A 241 -5.81 -37.28 -11.27
C GLU A 241 -4.37 -36.75 -11.30
N ILE A 242 -3.36 -37.56 -10.97
CA ILE A 242 -1.98 -37.10 -10.87
C ILE A 242 -1.49 -36.49 -12.18
N ASP A 243 -1.77 -37.10 -13.33
CA ASP A 243 -1.34 -36.57 -14.64
C ASP A 243 -2.05 -35.26 -15.01
N LYS A 244 -3.29 -35.06 -14.53
CA LYS A 244 -3.99 -33.77 -14.64
C LYS A 244 -3.21 -32.69 -13.88
N TYR A 245 -2.79 -32.98 -12.64
CA TYR A 245 -2.04 -32.04 -11.81
C TYR A 245 -0.59 -31.82 -12.26
N LYS A 246 0.04 -32.78 -12.96
CA LYS A 246 1.31 -32.53 -13.69
C LYS A 246 1.13 -31.47 -14.77
N ASN A 247 -0.02 -31.43 -15.46
CA ASN A 247 -0.30 -30.36 -16.43
C ASN A 247 -0.64 -29.03 -15.75
N VAL A 248 -1.33 -29.06 -14.59
CA VAL A 248 -1.59 -27.85 -13.78
C VAL A 248 -0.27 -27.21 -13.34
N GLU A 249 0.71 -28.02 -12.92
CA GLU A 249 2.05 -27.56 -12.52
C GLU A 249 2.72 -26.73 -13.61
N LYS A 250 2.69 -27.19 -14.86
CA LYS A 250 3.27 -26.47 -16.00
C LYS A 250 2.68 -25.08 -16.18
N HIS A 251 1.37 -24.93 -15.98
CA HIS A 251 0.69 -23.63 -16.04
C HIS A 251 0.95 -22.75 -14.81
N LEU A 252 1.29 -23.33 -13.66
CA LEU A 252 1.62 -22.60 -12.43
C LEU A 252 3.05 -22.05 -12.41
N ARG A 253 3.99 -22.58 -13.23
CA ARG A 253 5.39 -22.11 -13.29
C ARG A 253 5.55 -20.60 -13.52
N THR A 254 4.62 -19.98 -14.22
CA THR A 254 4.63 -18.53 -14.52
C THR A 254 3.58 -17.75 -13.70
N ARG A 255 3.08 -18.34 -12.61
CA ARG A 255 2.01 -17.81 -11.75
C ARG A 255 2.49 -17.81 -10.28
N SER A 256 1.59 -18.01 -9.32
CA SER A 256 1.90 -18.07 -7.89
C SER A 256 3.07 -19.02 -7.58
N PRO A 257 4.24 -18.49 -7.15
CA PRO A 257 5.40 -19.32 -6.83
C PRO A 257 5.15 -20.19 -5.58
N PHE A 258 4.27 -19.74 -4.68
CA PHE A 258 3.89 -20.47 -3.48
C PHE A 258 3.01 -21.67 -3.81
N ALA A 259 1.96 -21.46 -4.59
CA ALA A 259 1.08 -22.55 -5.01
C ALA A 259 1.79 -23.55 -5.92
N HIS A 260 2.67 -23.07 -6.80
CA HIS A 260 3.54 -23.92 -7.62
C HIS A 260 4.40 -24.84 -6.76
N ARG A 261 5.13 -24.29 -5.77
CA ARG A 261 5.95 -25.10 -4.85
C ARG A 261 5.13 -26.11 -4.05
N ALA A 262 3.95 -25.72 -3.56
CA ALA A 262 3.04 -26.62 -2.86
C ALA A 262 2.60 -27.79 -3.74
N LEU A 263 2.18 -27.52 -4.98
CA LEU A 263 1.79 -28.57 -5.92
C LEU A 263 2.96 -29.48 -6.28
N VAL A 264 4.12 -28.90 -6.59
CA VAL A 264 5.34 -29.66 -6.92
C VAL A 264 5.72 -30.59 -5.76
N GLN A 265 5.67 -30.10 -4.51
CA GLN A 265 5.95 -30.93 -3.34
C GLN A 265 4.92 -32.07 -3.18
N CYS A 266 3.63 -31.83 -3.44
CA CYS A 266 2.63 -32.90 -3.44
C CYS A 266 2.98 -34.00 -4.45
N LEU A 267 3.34 -33.61 -5.66
CA LEU A 267 3.69 -34.54 -6.74
C LEU A 267 4.95 -35.35 -6.40
N PHE A 268 5.97 -34.71 -5.83
CA PHE A 268 7.19 -35.39 -5.38
C PHE A 268 6.93 -36.40 -4.27
N ASN A 269 6.07 -36.08 -3.31
CA ASN A 269 5.76 -37.00 -2.20
C ASN A 269 5.02 -38.26 -2.66
N ILE A 270 4.39 -38.24 -3.84
CA ILE A 270 3.58 -39.36 -4.37
C ILE A 270 4.37 -40.18 -5.41
N HIS A 271 5.33 -39.58 -6.12
CA HIS A 271 6.14 -40.24 -7.14
C HIS A 271 7.64 -40.14 -6.84
N GLU A 272 8.27 -41.24 -6.43
CA GLU A 272 9.72 -41.30 -6.24
C GLU A 272 10.52 -41.32 -7.57
N ALA A 273 9.88 -41.60 -8.73
CA ALA A 273 10.61 -42.14 -9.89
C ALA A 273 10.62 -41.32 -11.21
N ASP A 274 9.86 -40.23 -11.36
CA ASP A 274 9.78 -39.50 -12.66
C ASP A 274 10.06 -37.99 -12.49
N GLN A 275 11.31 -37.67 -12.15
CA GLN A 275 11.74 -36.36 -11.65
C GLN A 275 12.31 -35.43 -12.74
N SER A 276 12.36 -35.85 -14.02
CA SER A 276 13.21 -35.20 -15.03
C SER A 276 12.66 -33.90 -15.64
N ASP A 277 11.38 -33.56 -15.49
CA ASP A 277 10.76 -32.36 -16.09
C ASP A 277 10.24 -31.34 -15.05
N MET A 278 10.31 -31.63 -13.75
CA MET A 278 9.81 -30.72 -12.70
C MET A 278 10.91 -29.76 -12.24
N THR A 279 10.70 -28.46 -12.45
CA THR A 279 11.63 -27.41 -12.04
C THR A 279 11.13 -26.71 -10.78
N PHE A 280 11.95 -26.68 -9.72
CA PHE A 280 11.70 -25.76 -8.60
C PHE A 280 12.13 -24.34 -8.98
N MET A 281 11.30 -23.35 -8.67
CA MET A 281 11.72 -21.95 -8.69
C MET A 281 12.77 -21.73 -7.60
N HIS A 282 14.04 -21.57 -8.01
CA HIS A 282 15.15 -21.33 -7.11
C HIS A 282 15.16 -19.87 -6.59
N GLY A 283 15.34 -19.70 -5.29
CA GLY A 283 15.44 -18.40 -4.62
C GLY A 283 14.26 -18.08 -3.70
N PRO A 284 14.32 -16.99 -2.91
CA PRO A 284 13.24 -16.59 -2.02
C PRO A 284 11.98 -16.18 -2.80
N ALA A 285 10.80 -16.73 -2.47
CA ALA A 285 9.59 -16.43 -3.25
C ALA A 285 9.10 -14.98 -3.09
N PHE A 286 9.48 -14.29 -2.01
CA PHE A 286 9.16 -12.86 -1.82
C PHE A 286 10.22 -11.91 -2.37
N GLU A 287 11.21 -12.38 -3.14
CA GLU A 287 12.26 -11.53 -3.73
C GLU A 287 11.68 -10.32 -4.46
N PHE A 288 10.58 -10.52 -5.21
CA PHE A 288 9.96 -9.49 -6.04
C PHE A 288 9.48 -8.26 -5.23
N ILE A 289 9.14 -8.42 -3.95
CA ILE A 289 8.66 -7.33 -3.10
C ILE A 289 9.67 -6.96 -2.01
N ALA A 290 10.24 -7.95 -1.34
CA ALA A 290 11.14 -7.73 -0.22
C ALA A 290 12.51 -7.22 -0.69
N GLY A 291 13.03 -7.70 -1.82
CA GLY A 291 14.30 -7.25 -2.38
C GLY A 291 14.31 -5.74 -2.64
N PRO A 292 13.34 -5.19 -3.40
CA PRO A 292 13.22 -3.75 -3.61
C PRO A 292 13.07 -2.95 -2.31
N ILE A 293 12.22 -3.38 -1.36
CA ILE A 293 12.07 -2.67 -0.08
C ILE A 293 13.39 -2.63 0.70
N GLN A 294 14.15 -3.74 0.71
CA GLN A 294 15.44 -3.78 1.40
C GLN A 294 16.47 -2.82 0.79
N LYS A 295 16.43 -2.57 -0.53
CA LYS A 295 17.34 -1.63 -1.21
C LYS A 295 17.19 -0.20 -0.69
N ILE A 296 15.96 0.22 -0.39
CA ILE A 296 15.66 1.54 0.19
C ILE A 296 16.49 1.80 1.46
N PHE A 297 16.68 0.79 2.30
CA PHE A 297 17.43 0.91 3.56
C PHE A 297 18.93 0.63 3.41
N LYS A 298 19.38 0.09 2.26
CA LYS A 298 20.79 -0.25 1.98
C LYS A 298 21.53 0.86 1.26
N ASP A 299 20.93 1.40 0.19
CA ASP A 299 21.72 2.05 -0.84
C ASP A 299 22.09 3.49 -0.45
N HIS A 300 21.19 4.28 0.12
CA HIS A 300 21.47 5.64 0.61
C HIS A 300 20.40 6.02 1.64
N PRO A 301 20.65 6.18 2.94
CA PRO A 301 19.61 6.66 3.81
C PRO A 301 19.52 8.19 3.71
N PRO A 302 18.50 8.78 3.05
CA PRO A 302 17.97 10.01 3.58
C PRO A 302 17.47 9.74 5.01
N SER A 303 17.20 10.79 5.78
CA SER A 303 16.67 10.62 7.15
C SER A 303 15.47 9.64 7.16
N LEU A 304 15.24 8.96 8.29
CA LEU A 304 14.12 8.03 8.42
C LEU A 304 12.80 8.67 7.99
N THR A 305 12.57 9.93 8.32
CA THR A 305 11.39 10.70 7.87
C THR A 305 11.21 10.63 6.35
N SER A 306 12.26 10.88 5.57
CA SER A 306 12.19 10.83 4.10
C SER A 306 11.92 9.40 3.61
N ILE A 307 12.53 8.39 4.22
CA ILE A 307 12.26 6.98 3.90
C ILE A 307 10.78 6.65 4.17
N LEU A 308 10.25 7.03 5.33
CA LEU A 308 8.86 6.75 5.69
C LEU A 308 7.86 7.49 4.77
N LYS A 309 8.18 8.73 4.35
CA LYS A 309 7.38 9.44 3.34
C LYS A 309 7.41 8.73 1.99
N MET A 310 8.57 8.26 1.55
CA MET A 310 8.70 7.44 0.33
C MET A 310 7.91 6.14 0.44
N LEU A 311 8.01 5.43 1.57
CA LEU A 311 7.23 4.22 1.79
C LEU A 311 5.72 4.51 1.73
N SER A 312 5.25 5.65 2.25
CA SER A 312 3.84 6.04 2.13
C SER A 312 3.40 6.20 0.67
N VAL A 313 4.22 6.80 -0.18
CA VAL A 313 3.95 6.88 -1.64
C VAL A 313 3.93 5.48 -2.27
N LEU A 314 4.90 4.64 -1.89
CA LEU A 314 4.97 3.25 -2.36
C LEU A 314 3.79 2.41 -1.86
N ALA A 315 3.18 2.71 -0.71
CA ALA A 315 1.97 2.05 -0.24
C ALA A 315 0.79 2.28 -1.20
N VAL A 316 0.64 3.51 -1.71
CA VAL A 316 -0.39 3.84 -2.73
C VAL A 316 -0.11 3.09 -4.02
N ARG A 317 1.15 3.07 -4.45
CA ARG A 317 1.56 2.30 -5.63
C ARG A 317 1.31 0.80 -5.45
N PHE A 318 1.63 0.24 -4.29
CA PHE A 318 1.38 -1.16 -3.95
C PHE A 318 -0.11 -1.51 -4.09
N GLN A 319 -1.00 -0.63 -3.60
CA GLN A 319 -2.44 -0.81 -3.78
C GLN A 319 -2.83 -0.86 -5.25
N ARG A 320 -2.35 0.08 -6.07
CA ARG A 320 -2.62 0.10 -7.52
C ARG A 320 -2.08 -1.13 -8.24
N THR A 321 -0.85 -1.52 -7.93
CA THR A 321 -0.12 -2.58 -8.64
C THR A 321 -0.63 -3.97 -8.27
N TYR A 322 -0.98 -4.21 -7.00
CA TYR A 322 -1.25 -5.56 -6.51
C TYR A 322 -2.64 -5.75 -5.91
N ILE A 323 -3.25 -4.72 -5.32
CA ILE A 323 -4.55 -4.85 -4.65
C ILE A 323 -5.70 -4.64 -5.65
N HIS A 324 -5.65 -3.53 -6.39
CA HIS A 324 -6.71 -3.12 -7.32
C HIS A 324 -6.59 -3.75 -8.71
N THR A 325 -5.55 -4.55 -8.97
CA THR A 325 -5.44 -5.34 -10.19
C THR A 325 -6.26 -6.62 -10.14
N SER A 326 -6.77 -7.05 -11.29
CA SER A 326 -7.44 -8.34 -11.47
C SER A 326 -6.47 -9.49 -11.72
N LYS A 327 -5.20 -9.20 -12.06
CA LYS A 327 -4.18 -10.20 -12.35
C LYS A 327 -2.88 -9.87 -11.63
N MET A 328 -2.37 -10.84 -10.89
CA MET A 328 -1.08 -10.75 -10.22
C MET A 328 0.06 -11.08 -11.19
N ASN A 329 1.17 -10.34 -11.09
CA ASN A 329 2.42 -10.69 -11.76
C ASN A 329 3.51 -10.89 -10.70
N TRP A 330 3.68 -12.13 -10.27
CA TRP A 330 4.65 -12.54 -9.24
C TRP A 330 6.12 -12.40 -9.68
N MET A 331 6.36 -12.31 -10.99
CA MET A 331 7.70 -12.31 -11.58
C MET A 331 8.25 -10.90 -11.77
N HIS A 332 7.38 -9.89 -11.72
CA HIS A 332 7.80 -8.50 -11.85
C HIS A 332 8.16 -7.93 -10.49
N SER A 333 9.37 -7.41 -10.35
CA SER A 333 9.80 -6.74 -9.13
C SER A 333 8.97 -5.50 -8.87
N PHE A 334 8.68 -5.24 -7.60
CA PHE A 334 8.00 -4.02 -7.18
C PHE A 334 8.84 -2.80 -7.50
N ASP A 335 8.27 -1.90 -8.29
CA ASP A 335 8.93 -0.67 -8.70
C ASP A 335 8.94 0.36 -7.57
N ILE A 336 10.14 0.58 -7.01
CA ILE A 336 10.40 1.53 -5.94
C ILE A 336 10.83 2.92 -6.45
N ALA A 337 10.97 3.11 -7.76
CA ALA A 337 11.45 4.38 -8.30
C ALA A 337 10.42 5.50 -8.09
N VAL A 338 10.80 6.55 -7.37
CA VAL A 338 9.92 7.70 -7.09
C VAL A 338 10.60 9.03 -7.48
N PRO A 339 11.03 9.18 -8.75
CA PRO A 339 11.86 10.32 -9.17
C PRO A 339 11.21 11.67 -8.87
N PHE A 340 9.89 11.80 -9.04
CA PHE A 340 9.18 13.03 -8.69
C PHE A 340 9.29 13.37 -7.19
N LEU A 341 9.21 12.37 -6.31
CA LEU A 341 9.33 12.59 -4.86
C LEU A 341 10.78 12.93 -4.49
N GLU A 342 11.75 12.30 -5.15
CA GLU A 342 13.18 12.63 -5.00
C GLU A 342 13.44 14.07 -5.40
N ASP A 343 12.87 14.54 -6.53
CA ASP A 343 12.95 15.93 -6.95
C ASP A 343 12.29 16.88 -5.94
N VAL A 344 11.13 16.50 -5.37
CA VAL A 344 10.46 17.28 -4.32
C VAL A 344 11.35 17.40 -3.08
N PHE A 345 11.96 16.30 -2.61
CA PHE A 345 12.84 16.33 -1.44
C PHE A 345 14.18 17.02 -1.70
N GLY A 346 14.68 16.97 -2.93
CA GLY A 346 15.89 17.66 -3.35
C GLY A 346 15.69 19.16 -3.59
N SER A 347 14.45 19.60 -3.80
CA SER A 347 14.12 21.00 -4.08
C SER A 347 13.99 21.82 -2.81
N ILE A 348 14.62 22.99 -2.78
CA ILE A 348 14.51 23.92 -1.63
C ILE A 348 13.24 24.77 -1.64
N SER A 349 12.51 24.80 -2.76
CA SER A 349 11.28 25.58 -2.92
C SER A 349 10.45 25.09 -4.12
N PRO A 350 9.15 25.41 -4.21
CA PRO A 350 8.33 25.08 -5.38
C PRO A 350 8.91 25.64 -6.69
N ALA A 351 9.55 26.80 -6.64
CA ALA A 351 10.21 27.41 -7.79
C ALA A 351 11.47 26.65 -8.23
N ASP A 352 12.14 25.97 -7.30
CA ASP A 352 13.28 25.12 -7.59
C ASP A 352 12.85 23.84 -8.30
N LEU A 353 11.80 23.19 -7.79
CA LEU A 353 11.17 22.05 -8.45
C LEU A 353 10.70 22.39 -9.86
N ALA A 354 10.03 23.54 -10.04
CA ALA A 354 9.57 24.00 -11.34
C ALA A 354 10.72 24.18 -12.34
N ARG A 355 11.87 24.69 -11.88
CA ARG A 355 13.09 24.82 -12.71
C ARG A 355 13.69 23.46 -13.07
N THR A 356 13.75 22.52 -12.12
CA THR A 356 14.22 21.14 -12.38
C THR A 356 13.34 20.45 -13.43
N LEU A 357 12.02 20.50 -13.27
CA LEU A 357 11.07 19.94 -14.24
C LEU A 357 11.20 20.59 -15.62
N THR A 358 11.33 21.92 -15.67
CA THR A 358 11.50 22.68 -16.92
C THR A 358 12.80 22.31 -17.62
N THR A 359 13.92 22.29 -16.90
CA THR A 359 15.23 21.91 -17.47
C THR A 359 15.18 20.48 -18.04
N SER A 360 14.53 19.56 -17.32
CA SER A 360 14.41 18.19 -17.82
C SER A 360 13.50 18.08 -19.03
N ASP A 361 12.38 18.82 -19.07
CA ASP A 361 11.50 18.84 -20.23
C ASP A 361 12.18 19.50 -21.44
N GLU A 362 12.94 20.59 -21.27
CA GLU A 362 13.70 21.23 -22.36
C GLU A 362 14.67 20.24 -23.03
N LEU A 363 15.38 19.44 -22.23
CA LEU A 363 16.31 18.42 -22.74
C LEU A 363 15.61 17.32 -23.54
N ASP A 364 14.43 16.88 -23.11
CA ASP A 364 13.69 15.82 -23.78
C ASP A 364 12.98 16.35 -25.04
N PHE A 365 12.37 17.53 -24.95
CA PHE A 365 11.71 18.19 -26.08
C PHE A 365 12.70 18.69 -27.14
N GLY A 366 13.93 19.02 -26.77
CA GLY A 366 15.00 19.34 -27.72
C GLY A 366 15.36 18.20 -28.67
N ARG A 367 14.94 16.96 -28.37
CA ARG A 367 15.10 15.78 -29.24
C ARG A 367 13.90 15.51 -30.14
N LEU A 368 12.78 16.22 -29.94
CA LEU A 368 11.56 16.01 -30.69
C LEU A 368 11.64 16.72 -32.05
N SER A 369 11.62 15.93 -33.13
CA SER A 369 11.58 16.45 -34.51
C SER A 369 10.17 16.35 -35.11
N ARG A 370 9.94 17.07 -36.22
CA ARG A 370 8.69 16.95 -36.99
C ARG A 370 8.47 15.51 -37.47
N ASP A 371 9.54 14.86 -37.94
CA ASP A 371 9.50 13.48 -38.44
C ASP A 371 9.10 12.50 -37.33
N GLU A 372 9.62 12.67 -36.11
CA GLU A 372 9.24 11.86 -34.94
C GLU A 372 7.75 11.96 -34.62
N ILE A 373 7.14 13.14 -34.82
CA ILE A 373 5.71 13.33 -34.60
C ILE A 373 4.90 12.64 -35.71
N VAL A 374 5.32 12.81 -36.98
CA VAL A 374 4.64 12.21 -38.13
C VAL A 374 4.69 10.68 -38.10
N SER A 375 5.84 10.11 -37.73
CA SER A 375 6.03 8.67 -37.66
C SER A 375 5.55 8.03 -36.34
N GLU A 376 5.04 8.83 -35.39
CA GLU A 376 4.80 8.43 -34.00
C GLU A 376 6.00 7.66 -33.41
N GLY A 377 7.17 8.25 -33.55
CA GLY A 377 8.46 7.70 -33.18
C GLY A 377 8.66 7.50 -31.67
N PRO A 378 9.77 6.87 -31.28
CA PRO A 378 10.05 6.54 -29.89
C PRO A 378 10.15 7.76 -28.98
N VAL A 379 10.62 8.92 -29.49
CA VAL A 379 10.75 10.15 -28.67
C VAL A 379 9.37 10.68 -28.29
N LEU A 380 8.43 10.72 -29.23
CA LEU A 380 7.07 11.16 -28.96
C LEU A 380 6.39 10.25 -27.92
N LYS A 381 6.53 8.93 -28.08
CA LYS A 381 5.97 7.96 -27.13
C LYS A 381 6.55 8.14 -25.73
N HIS A 382 7.86 8.30 -25.63
CA HIS A 382 8.55 8.55 -24.37
C HIS A 382 8.02 9.82 -23.66
N LEU A 383 7.84 10.94 -24.38
CA LEU A 383 7.33 12.18 -23.81
C LEU A 383 5.88 12.02 -23.28
N ILE A 384 5.02 11.31 -24.01
CA ILE A 384 3.65 11.02 -23.57
C ILE A 384 3.64 10.10 -22.35
N GLU A 385 4.46 9.04 -22.36
CA GLU A 385 4.60 8.13 -21.22
C GLU A 385 5.11 8.85 -19.99
N ARG A 386 6.12 9.73 -20.14
CA ARG A 386 6.67 10.56 -19.07
C ARG A 386 5.62 11.51 -18.49
N TRP A 387 4.80 12.15 -19.32
CA TRP A 387 3.69 12.99 -18.87
C TRP A 387 2.68 12.18 -18.02
N HIS A 388 2.30 10.98 -18.46
CA HIS A 388 1.42 10.09 -17.69
C HIS A 388 2.05 9.60 -16.39
N ALA A 389 3.34 9.27 -16.42
CA ALA A 389 4.10 8.85 -15.24
C ALA A 389 4.18 9.98 -14.21
N LEU A 390 4.46 11.21 -14.63
CA LEU A 390 4.49 12.38 -13.76
C LEU A 390 3.10 12.67 -13.14
N ALA A 391 2.04 12.66 -13.95
CA ALA A 391 0.68 12.84 -13.43
C ALA A 391 0.30 11.76 -12.40
N THR A 392 0.68 10.51 -12.66
CA THR A 392 0.46 9.39 -11.71
C THR A 392 1.29 9.57 -10.45
N ALA A 393 2.56 9.97 -10.56
CA ALA A 393 3.43 10.19 -9.41
C ALA A 393 2.95 11.33 -8.51
N VAL A 394 2.42 12.41 -9.10
CA VAL A 394 1.79 13.51 -8.36
C VAL A 394 0.54 13.02 -7.61
N TRP A 395 -0.29 12.21 -8.26
CA TRP A 395 -1.44 11.59 -7.61
C TRP A 395 -1.01 10.67 -6.45
N GLU A 396 -0.06 9.76 -6.67
CA GLU A 396 0.48 8.87 -5.62
C GLU A 396 1.06 9.66 -4.45
N CYS A 397 1.78 10.76 -4.74
CA CYS A 397 2.35 11.67 -3.75
C CYS A 397 1.28 12.33 -2.90
N CYS A 398 0.27 12.97 -3.51
CA CYS A 398 -0.78 13.68 -2.78
C CYS A 398 -1.69 12.76 -1.97
N VAL A 399 -1.99 11.55 -2.48
CA VAL A 399 -2.74 10.54 -1.71
C VAL A 399 -1.96 10.14 -0.45
N ALA A 400 -0.64 9.98 -0.56
CA ALA A 400 0.20 9.54 0.55
C ALA A 400 0.62 10.68 1.51
N LEU A 401 0.77 11.89 0.98
CA LEU A 401 1.29 13.08 1.64
C LEU A 401 0.39 14.29 1.28
N PRO A 402 -0.81 14.39 1.88
CA PRO A 402 -1.76 15.48 1.57
C PRO A 402 -1.16 16.88 1.78
N ASP A 403 -0.22 17.01 2.70
CA ASP A 403 0.52 18.23 3.01
C ASP A 403 1.36 18.76 1.84
N MET A 404 1.72 17.90 0.88
CA MET A 404 2.46 18.32 -0.33
C MET A 404 1.58 19.02 -1.37
N SER A 405 0.26 18.95 -1.23
CA SER A 405 -0.66 19.44 -2.25
C SER A 405 -0.55 20.96 -2.47
N SER A 406 -0.37 21.76 -1.42
CA SER A 406 -0.14 23.21 -1.51
C SER A 406 1.20 23.55 -2.15
N TYR A 407 2.27 22.85 -1.77
CA TYR A 407 3.59 22.98 -2.37
C TYR A 407 3.56 22.71 -3.89
N ILE A 408 2.80 21.70 -4.32
CA ILE A 408 2.62 21.37 -5.74
C ILE A 408 1.79 22.44 -6.47
N GLN A 409 0.79 23.05 -5.81
CA GLN A 409 0.05 24.17 -6.38
C GLN A 409 0.94 25.39 -6.64
N ASP A 410 1.81 25.74 -5.70
CA ASP A 410 2.77 26.82 -5.88
C ASP A 410 3.75 26.51 -7.01
N CYS A 411 4.17 25.25 -7.15
CA CYS A 411 5.02 24.80 -8.26
C CYS A 411 4.32 24.98 -9.62
N ILE A 412 3.01 24.70 -9.71
CA ILE A 412 2.22 24.89 -10.94
C ILE A 412 2.22 26.36 -11.35
N GLN A 413 2.03 27.30 -10.42
CA GLN A 413 2.04 28.74 -10.72
C GLN A 413 3.39 29.20 -11.29
N VAL A 414 4.49 28.65 -10.76
CA VAL A 414 5.83 28.94 -11.30
C VAL A 414 6.01 28.32 -12.68
N LEU A 415 5.57 27.07 -12.90
CA LEU A 415 5.63 26.41 -14.21
C LEU A 415 4.85 27.18 -15.29
N GLU A 416 3.70 27.78 -14.95
CA GLU A 416 2.97 28.65 -15.87
C GLU A 416 3.75 29.91 -16.24
N THR A 417 4.44 30.51 -15.26
CA THR A 417 5.33 31.66 -15.49
C THR A 417 6.50 31.28 -16.40
N LEU A 418 7.03 30.07 -16.23
CA LEU A 418 8.06 29.48 -17.09
C LEU A 418 7.52 28.97 -18.43
N ARG A 419 6.19 29.03 -18.65
CA ARG A 419 5.50 28.54 -19.84
C ARG A 419 5.77 27.05 -20.12
N ASN A 420 5.99 26.27 -19.08
CA ASN A 420 6.09 24.83 -19.18
C ASN A 420 4.70 24.20 -19.03
N TYR A 421 3.97 24.11 -20.15
CA TYR A 421 2.63 23.53 -20.19
C TYR A 421 2.64 22.01 -20.06
N ASN A 422 3.74 21.35 -20.42
CA ASN A 422 3.86 19.90 -20.32
C ASN A 422 3.81 19.45 -18.85
N SER A 423 4.75 19.92 -18.02
CA SER A 423 4.77 19.57 -16.61
C SER A 423 3.60 20.19 -15.83
N SER A 424 3.18 21.42 -16.14
CA SER A 424 2.05 22.03 -15.42
C SER A 424 0.76 21.23 -15.58
N THR A 425 0.43 20.81 -16.81
CA THR A 425 -0.77 20.00 -17.06
C THR A 425 -0.71 18.60 -16.44
N ALA A 426 0.48 17.99 -16.36
CA ALA A 426 0.67 16.72 -15.66
C ALA A 426 0.40 16.87 -14.15
N LEU A 427 0.94 17.91 -13.52
CA LEU A 427 0.73 18.21 -12.10
C LEU A 427 -0.75 18.53 -11.81
N ILE A 428 -1.39 19.35 -12.65
CA ILE A 428 -2.83 19.66 -12.53
C ILE A 428 -3.65 18.36 -12.65
N LYS A 429 -3.29 17.46 -13.58
CA LYS A 429 -4.00 16.18 -13.76
C LYS A 429 -3.90 15.30 -12.52
N GLY A 430 -2.70 15.15 -11.96
CA GLY A 430 -2.49 14.38 -10.74
C GLY A 430 -3.26 14.94 -9.53
N LEU A 431 -3.23 16.26 -9.33
CA LEU A 431 -4.00 16.93 -8.27
C LEU A 431 -5.51 16.76 -8.47
N ARG A 432 -6.00 16.84 -9.71
CA ARG A 432 -7.42 16.62 -10.01
C ARG A 432 -7.86 15.19 -9.69
N ASP A 433 -7.05 14.20 -10.07
CA ASP A 433 -7.35 12.80 -9.76
C ASP A 433 -7.35 12.54 -8.25
N TYR A 434 -6.43 13.17 -7.51
CA TYR A 434 -6.37 13.09 -6.05
C TYR A 434 -7.67 13.59 -5.41
N ARG A 435 -8.17 14.74 -5.88
CA ARG A 435 -9.45 15.30 -5.43
C ARG A 435 -10.63 14.38 -5.72
N ILE A 436 -10.71 13.84 -6.95
CA ILE A 436 -11.80 12.93 -7.33
C ILE A 436 -11.78 11.67 -6.45
N ALA A 437 -10.61 11.11 -6.19
CA ALA A 437 -10.47 9.93 -5.34
C ALA A 437 -10.95 10.20 -3.91
N GLY A 438 -10.62 11.38 -3.36
CA GLY A 438 -11.04 11.73 -2.00
C GLY A 438 -12.54 12.02 -1.85
N LEU A 439 -13.21 12.55 -2.88
CA LEU A 439 -14.68 12.69 -2.91
C LEU A 439 -15.41 11.35 -2.91
N GLN A 440 -14.73 10.26 -3.27
CA GLN A 440 -15.26 8.89 -3.30
C GLN A 440 -14.82 8.06 -2.09
N SER A 441 -13.99 8.62 -1.19
CA SER A 441 -13.51 7.92 -0.01
C SER A 441 -14.57 7.97 1.10
N PRO A 442 -14.90 6.84 1.75
CA PRO A 442 -15.69 6.84 2.98
C PRO A 442 -14.89 7.37 4.19
N ASP A 443 -13.59 7.63 4.03
CA ASP A 443 -12.72 8.20 5.05
C ASP A 443 -12.85 9.73 5.07
N VAL A 444 -13.61 10.23 6.05
CA VAL A 444 -14.05 11.63 6.15
C VAL A 444 -12.87 12.60 6.30
N ASN A 445 -11.74 12.15 6.86
CA ASN A 445 -10.52 12.97 7.01
C ASN A 445 -9.93 13.39 5.66
N ILE A 446 -9.93 12.48 4.66
CA ILE A 446 -9.48 12.79 3.30
C ILE A 446 -10.49 13.73 2.63
N ALA A 447 -11.78 13.54 2.88
CA ALA A 447 -12.84 14.35 2.31
C ALA A 447 -12.82 15.81 2.82
N LEU A 448 -12.57 16.04 4.11
CA LEU A 448 -12.55 17.40 4.71
C LEU A 448 -11.30 18.21 4.34
N ASP A 449 -10.11 17.59 4.35
CA ASP A 449 -8.89 18.24 3.84
C ASP A 449 -9.07 18.66 2.37
N ILE A 450 -9.80 17.86 1.58
CA ILE A 450 -10.12 18.13 0.18
C ILE A 450 -11.23 19.19 0.01
N VAL A 451 -12.21 19.26 0.91
CA VAL A 451 -13.25 20.32 0.90
C VAL A 451 -12.67 21.70 1.23
N PHE A 452 -11.69 21.81 2.13
CA PHE A 452 -10.92 23.04 2.29
C PHE A 452 -10.00 23.31 1.09
N PHE A 453 -9.52 22.26 0.41
CA PHE A 453 -8.73 22.35 -0.81
C PHE A 453 -9.55 22.73 -2.07
N GLU A 454 -10.87 22.52 -2.09
CA GLU A 454 -11.76 22.94 -3.19
C GLU A 454 -11.66 24.45 -3.45
N GLN A 455 -11.33 25.24 -2.43
CA GLN A 455 -11.18 26.69 -2.55
C GLN A 455 -9.81 27.16 -3.10
N SER A 456 -8.81 26.27 -3.28
CA SER A 456 -7.41 26.68 -3.55
C SER A 456 -6.84 26.39 -4.95
N LEU A 457 -7.43 25.50 -5.77
CA LEU A 457 -7.08 25.52 -7.20
C LEU A 457 -7.76 26.74 -7.78
N SER A 458 -6.99 27.78 -8.06
CA SER A 458 -7.51 28.93 -8.78
C SER A 458 -8.30 28.42 -10.00
N PRO A 459 -9.54 28.88 -10.23
CA PRO A 459 -10.31 28.56 -11.44
C PRO A 459 -9.52 28.77 -12.73
N SER A 460 -8.46 29.60 -12.68
CA SER A 460 -7.51 29.81 -13.75
C SER A 460 -6.62 28.61 -14.10
N LEU A 461 -6.50 27.57 -13.28
CA LEU A 461 -5.62 26.42 -13.58
C LEU A 461 -6.39 25.27 -14.24
N SER A 462 -7.67 25.14 -13.93
CA SER A 462 -8.51 24.03 -14.40
C SER A 462 -8.84 24.08 -15.88
N TYR A 463 -8.79 25.27 -16.51
CA TYR A 463 -9.15 25.42 -17.93
C TYR A 463 -8.14 24.74 -18.87
N LEU A 464 -6.87 24.59 -18.47
CA LEU A 464 -5.83 23.98 -19.30
C LEU A 464 -6.11 22.49 -19.58
N LEU A 465 -6.83 21.82 -18.70
CA LEU A 465 -7.27 20.42 -18.86
C LEU A 465 -8.73 20.28 -19.29
N ASP A 466 -9.39 21.37 -19.69
CA ASP A 466 -10.70 21.28 -20.30
C ASP A 466 -10.59 20.54 -21.64
N VAL A 467 -11.21 19.37 -21.73
CA VAL A 467 -11.15 18.51 -22.92
C VAL A 467 -12.02 19.04 -24.07
N SER A 468 -12.84 20.07 -23.82
CA SER A 468 -13.74 20.68 -24.80
C SER A 468 -12.98 21.16 -26.03
N ASP A 469 -13.53 20.80 -27.21
CA ASP A 469 -12.96 21.11 -28.53
C ASP A 469 -11.43 20.87 -28.61
N ASN A 470 -11.00 19.67 -28.18
CA ASN A 470 -9.60 19.25 -28.16
C ASN A 470 -8.68 20.24 -27.40
N TYR A 471 -9.05 20.59 -26.16
CA TYR A 471 -8.28 21.50 -25.31
C TYR A 471 -8.13 22.91 -25.90
N ALA A 472 -9.22 23.46 -26.44
CA ALA A 472 -9.22 24.76 -27.11
C ALA A 472 -8.65 25.90 -26.24
N ALA A 473 -8.94 25.90 -24.93
CA ALA A 473 -8.46 26.94 -24.03
C ALA A 473 -6.93 26.87 -23.84
N TYR A 474 -6.35 25.69 -23.66
CA TYR A 474 -4.90 25.48 -23.67
C TYR A 474 -4.28 25.90 -25.01
N ARG A 475 -4.84 25.47 -26.14
CA ARG A 475 -4.27 25.78 -27.46
C ARG A 475 -4.25 27.28 -27.73
N ARG A 476 -5.29 28.02 -27.32
CA ARG A 476 -5.30 29.49 -27.38
C ARG A 476 -4.18 30.10 -26.53
N GLN A 477 -4.02 29.63 -25.28
CA GLN A 477 -2.95 30.10 -24.40
C GLN A 477 -1.56 29.85 -25.01
N MET A 478 -1.34 28.69 -25.61
CA MET A 478 -0.08 28.33 -26.27
C MET A 478 0.22 29.23 -27.49
N GLN A 479 -0.81 29.62 -28.25
CA GLN A 479 -0.66 30.55 -29.37
C GLN A 479 -0.32 31.97 -28.90
N GLU A 480 -0.94 32.43 -27.81
CA GLU A 480 -0.69 33.77 -27.24
C GLU A 480 0.65 33.86 -26.50
N SER A 481 1.08 32.76 -25.88
CA SER A 481 2.29 32.68 -25.06
C SER A 481 3.02 31.35 -25.27
N PRO A 482 3.85 31.22 -26.33
CA PRO A 482 4.57 29.98 -26.63
C PRO A 482 5.54 29.55 -25.52
N GLY A 483 5.70 28.23 -25.35
CA GLY A 483 6.59 27.58 -24.39
C GLY A 483 6.67 26.06 -24.61
N ILE A 484 6.96 25.28 -23.56
CA ILE A 484 7.04 23.81 -23.67
C ILE A 484 5.63 23.23 -23.78
N PRO A 485 5.27 22.54 -24.89
CA PRO A 485 3.88 22.20 -25.18
C PRO A 485 3.41 20.95 -24.44
N PHE A 486 2.15 20.96 -23.98
CA PHE A 486 1.41 19.76 -23.66
C PHE A 486 1.07 19.02 -24.96
N LEU A 487 1.65 17.84 -25.21
CA LEU A 487 1.63 17.19 -26.54
C LEU A 487 0.31 16.55 -26.95
N LEU A 488 -0.50 16.06 -26.01
CA LEU A 488 -1.71 15.27 -26.32
C LEU A 488 -2.69 15.99 -27.28
N PRO A 489 -3.02 17.29 -27.10
CA PRO A 489 -3.92 18.00 -28.01
C PRO A 489 -3.36 18.12 -29.43
N HIS A 490 -2.04 18.31 -29.56
CA HIS A 490 -1.36 18.47 -30.85
C HIS A 490 -1.28 17.15 -31.62
N VAL A 491 -0.97 16.05 -30.95
CA VAL A 491 -0.98 14.70 -31.54
C VAL A 491 -2.40 14.33 -32.00
N ARG A 492 -3.42 14.66 -31.19
CA ARG A 492 -4.83 14.45 -31.59
C ARG A 492 -5.21 15.28 -32.81
N GLU A 493 -4.75 16.52 -32.89
CA GLU A 493 -5.05 17.38 -34.04
C GLU A 493 -4.34 16.91 -35.31
N PHE A 494 -3.07 16.50 -35.21
CA PHE A 494 -2.32 15.87 -36.29
C PHE A 494 -3.04 14.64 -36.83
N ARG A 495 -3.49 13.73 -35.95
CA ARG A 495 -4.27 12.55 -36.37
C ARG A 495 -5.58 12.90 -37.08
N ARG A 496 -6.16 14.09 -36.83
CA ARG A 496 -7.42 14.55 -37.46
C ARG A 496 -7.22 15.32 -38.76
N ARG A 497 -6.20 16.18 -38.84
CA ARG A 497 -6.00 17.14 -39.95
C ARG A 497 -4.74 16.89 -40.77
N GLY A 498 -3.88 15.97 -40.37
CA GLY A 498 -2.59 15.70 -41.01
C GLY A 498 -1.53 16.75 -40.67
N GLU A 499 -0.46 16.79 -41.47
CA GLU A 499 0.76 17.56 -41.19
C GLU A 499 0.54 19.07 -41.06
N SER A 500 -0.50 19.64 -41.66
CA SER A 500 -0.80 21.08 -41.56
C SER A 500 -1.15 21.52 -40.13
N ALA A 501 -1.54 20.58 -39.25
CA ALA A 501 -1.79 20.89 -37.84
C ALA A 501 -0.51 21.00 -37.01
N LEU A 502 0.65 20.57 -37.54
CA LEU A 502 1.92 20.61 -36.83
C LEU A 502 2.59 21.99 -36.87
N ASP A 503 2.14 22.87 -37.74
CA ASP A 503 2.77 24.18 -37.90
C ASP A 503 2.61 25.04 -36.62
N GLU A 504 1.48 24.92 -35.90
CA GLU A 504 1.27 25.56 -34.59
C GLU A 504 2.24 25.04 -33.52
N LEU A 505 2.47 23.72 -33.50
CA LEU A 505 3.38 23.08 -32.54
C LEU A 505 4.86 23.40 -32.84
N CYS A 506 5.24 23.35 -34.12
CA CYS A 506 6.62 23.59 -34.56
C CYS A 506 7.05 25.05 -34.34
N GLN A 507 6.14 26.02 -34.48
CA GLN A 507 6.41 27.42 -34.12
C GLN A 507 6.71 27.59 -32.63
N GLY A 508 6.03 26.83 -31.75
CA GLY A 508 6.29 26.84 -30.31
C GLY A 508 7.64 26.22 -29.94
N LEU A 509 8.01 25.11 -30.59
CA LEU A 509 9.28 24.41 -30.32
C LEU A 509 10.52 25.22 -30.76
N GLN A 510 10.40 26.08 -31.79
CA GLN A 510 11.50 26.96 -32.23
C GLN A 510 11.91 28.02 -31.19
N VAL A 511 11.09 28.27 -30.18
CA VAL A 511 11.38 29.22 -29.09
C VAL A 511 12.21 28.58 -27.97
N ILE A 512 12.30 27.24 -27.93
CA ILE A 512 12.98 26.46 -26.89
C ILE A 512 14.45 26.16 -27.28
N GLY A 513 14.80 26.29 -28.57
CA GLY A 513 16.11 25.94 -29.14
C GLY A 513 17.14 27.06 -29.16
#